data_AF-A0AAU4I931-F1
#
_entry.id   AF-A0AAU4I931-F1
#
_cell.length_a   1.000
_cell.length_b   1.000
_cell.length_c   1.000
_cell.angle_alpha   90.00
_cell.angle_beta   90.00
_cell.angle_gamma   90.00
#
_symmetry.space_group_name_H-M   'P 1'
#
loop_
_entity.id
_entity.type
_entity.pdbx_description
1 polymer ?
#
loop_
_entity_poly.entity_id
_entity_poly.type
_entity_poly.pdbx_seq_one_letter_code
_entity_poly.pdbx_strand_id
1 'polypeptide(L)'
;MDTGELLARHDEQLRGGVPEWHPVGVVVEADGPVVRRHYGTHGTAEHVALAAGTELDALVRRQLAAFEDRCEPSEWKVYGHDSPGLGEALTGAGFTAGPERSVLAAPLDAIEPPRADDEVHGRRGGLSGEVHALAAASGPHRTSPATYEADGVSDDASEEPWADTIVSEGRVVAAGWAELVHGTEFVVVGGLSRPEGAFVRAWAERRRGEKRPRYLLAEAEGALREELGQAGLREITTVRSYRWTPPGTPEATRPALLVDCTSALDRRLWDRFYAAFDFKPSVSRFPGISEPTPSATWHAHGHGRPRVADFSARLDDIVRRGLIAVTEPGESVFWLDWNHDGYRYDPRRTGIPGRPPTPGEGTYPNGDYYLHLTEDMRLGTFGHPWEQTLCVFGPLLAAVEAELTELLGEPLRRRDG
;
A
#
# COMPACT_ATOMS: atom_id res chain seq x y z
N MET A 1 5.93 -29.27 17.37
CA MET A 1 5.62 -28.89 15.99
C MET A 1 6.74 -29.36 15.08
N ASP A 2 6.42 -30.24 14.14
CA ASP A 2 7.35 -30.74 13.13
C ASP A 2 7.30 -29.86 11.85
N THR A 3 8.14 -30.20 10.87
CA THR A 3 8.25 -29.46 9.60
C THR A 3 6.98 -29.53 8.76
N GLY A 4 6.25 -30.66 8.79
CA GLY A 4 5.01 -30.83 8.02
C GLY A 4 3.88 -29.98 8.57
N GLU A 5 3.78 -29.86 9.89
CA GLU A 5 2.82 -29.00 10.55
C GLU A 5 3.12 -27.51 10.27
N LEU A 6 4.39 -27.09 10.26
CA LEU A 6 4.77 -25.72 9.88
C LEU A 6 4.45 -25.42 8.41
N LEU A 7 4.71 -26.37 7.50
CA LEU A 7 4.37 -26.23 6.09
C LEU A 7 2.86 -26.06 5.89
N ALA A 8 2.05 -26.88 6.56
CA ALA A 8 0.59 -26.76 6.50
C ALA A 8 0.10 -25.38 6.99
N ARG A 9 0.69 -24.83 8.06
CA ARG A 9 0.38 -23.47 8.55
C ARG A 9 0.79 -22.38 7.58
N HIS A 10 1.97 -22.51 6.96
CA HIS A 10 2.42 -21.60 5.91
C HIS A 10 1.43 -21.60 4.74
N ASP A 11 1.03 -22.76 4.25
CA ASP A 11 0.10 -22.86 3.12
C ASP A 11 -1.30 -22.35 3.46
N GLU A 12 -1.78 -22.62 4.67
CA GLU A 12 -3.10 -22.17 5.14
C GLU A 12 -3.17 -20.64 5.31
N GLN A 13 -2.12 -20.01 5.87
CA GLN A 13 -2.19 -18.63 6.33
C GLN A 13 -1.51 -17.61 5.39
N LEU A 14 -0.50 -18.03 4.63
CA LEU A 14 0.32 -17.10 3.84
C LEU A 14 0.14 -17.22 2.32
N ARG A 15 -0.49 -18.28 1.83
CA ARG A 15 -0.55 -18.55 0.38
C ARG A 15 -1.94 -18.40 -0.20
N GLY A 16 -2.03 -17.63 -1.29
CA GLY A 16 -3.20 -17.62 -2.17
C GLY A 16 -4.50 -17.15 -1.50
N GLY A 17 -4.41 -16.51 -0.34
CA GLY A 17 -5.53 -15.87 0.34
C GLY A 17 -5.70 -14.43 -0.14
N VAL A 18 -6.95 -14.01 -0.35
CA VAL A 18 -7.30 -12.59 -0.47
C VAL A 18 -7.17 -12.00 0.93
N PRO A 19 -6.22 -11.08 1.17
CA PRO A 19 -6.05 -10.51 2.48
C PRO A 19 -7.26 -9.63 2.82
N GLU A 20 -7.62 -9.58 4.09
CA GLU A 20 -8.70 -8.70 4.58
C GLU A 20 -8.35 -7.23 4.37
N TRP A 21 -7.05 -6.91 4.50
CA TRP A 21 -6.49 -5.58 4.33
C TRP A 21 -5.38 -5.58 3.28
N HIS A 22 -5.25 -4.46 2.58
CA HIS A 22 -4.25 -4.23 1.56
C HIS A 22 -4.00 -2.72 1.46
N PRO A 23 -2.80 -2.29 1.02
CA PRO A 23 -2.48 -0.88 0.89
C PRO A 23 -3.46 -0.14 -0.03
N VAL A 24 -3.64 1.15 0.24
CA VAL A 24 -4.45 2.05 -0.58
C VAL A 24 -3.93 2.03 -2.03
N GLY A 25 -4.84 1.94 -3.00
CA GLY A 25 -4.47 1.92 -4.41
C GLY A 25 -4.04 0.56 -4.95
N VAL A 26 -4.14 -0.51 -4.15
CA VAL A 26 -3.95 -1.89 -4.61
C VAL A 26 -5.30 -2.49 -5.01
N VAL A 27 -5.34 -3.25 -6.11
CA VAL A 27 -6.48 -4.12 -6.45
C VAL A 27 -6.08 -5.56 -6.19
N VAL A 28 -6.83 -6.27 -5.36
CA VAL A 28 -6.69 -7.72 -5.20
C VAL A 28 -7.78 -8.44 -5.98
N GLU A 29 -7.40 -9.39 -6.82
CA GLU A 29 -8.33 -10.19 -7.61
C GLU A 29 -8.02 -11.69 -7.47
N ALA A 30 -9.05 -12.49 -7.22
CA ALA A 30 -8.95 -13.95 -7.28
C ALA A 30 -9.44 -14.47 -8.65
N ASP A 31 -8.64 -15.34 -9.28
CA ASP A 31 -9.05 -16.18 -10.42
C ASP A 31 -8.79 -17.65 -10.08
N GLY A 32 -9.82 -18.32 -9.58
CA GLY A 32 -9.72 -19.70 -9.11
C GLY A 32 -8.67 -19.83 -8.00
N PRO A 33 -7.61 -20.64 -8.17
CA PRO A 33 -6.60 -20.87 -7.14
C PRO A 33 -5.53 -19.76 -7.07
N VAL A 34 -5.57 -18.76 -7.95
CA VAL A 34 -4.58 -17.68 -8.02
C VAL A 34 -5.17 -16.39 -7.48
N VAL A 35 -4.42 -15.72 -6.62
CA VAL A 35 -4.70 -14.35 -6.19
C VAL A 35 -3.64 -13.43 -6.79
N ARG A 36 -4.10 -12.40 -7.50
CA ARG A 36 -3.26 -11.33 -8.05
C ARG A 36 -3.40 -10.08 -7.19
N ARG A 37 -2.29 -9.38 -7.02
CA ARG A 37 -2.27 -8.01 -6.47
C ARG A 37 -1.74 -7.08 -7.55
N HIS A 38 -2.48 -6.03 -7.84
CA HIS A 38 -2.15 -5.01 -8.82
C HIS A 38 -1.86 -3.70 -8.09
N TYR A 39 -0.58 -3.29 -8.05
CA TYR A 39 -0.12 -2.06 -7.40
C TYR A 39 -0.18 -0.85 -8.35
N GLY A 40 -0.63 -1.04 -9.60
CA GLY A 40 -0.67 -0.01 -10.63
C GLY A 40 0.68 0.25 -11.31
N THR A 41 1.80 -0.15 -10.72
CA THR A 41 3.16 -0.07 -11.31
C THR A 41 3.78 -1.43 -11.58
N HIS A 42 3.27 -2.45 -10.89
CA HIS A 42 3.71 -3.84 -10.93
C HIS A 42 2.61 -4.70 -10.27
N GLY A 43 2.75 -6.00 -10.35
CA GLY A 43 1.85 -6.94 -9.69
C GLY A 43 2.54 -8.16 -9.11
N THR A 44 1.81 -8.88 -8.27
CA THR A 44 2.24 -10.17 -7.73
C THR A 44 1.14 -11.21 -7.93
N ALA A 45 1.55 -12.45 -8.13
CA ALA A 45 0.67 -13.61 -8.20
C ALA A 45 1.11 -14.65 -7.18
N GLU A 46 0.15 -15.11 -6.39
CA GLU A 46 0.29 -16.19 -5.43
C GLU A 46 -0.82 -17.21 -5.67
N HIS A 47 -0.59 -18.45 -5.25
CA HIS A 47 -1.57 -19.50 -5.43
C HIS A 47 -1.63 -20.44 -4.24
N VAL A 48 -2.84 -20.97 -4.02
CA VAL A 48 -3.04 -22.14 -3.16
C VAL A 48 -2.56 -23.40 -3.88
N ALA A 49 -2.58 -24.54 -3.17
CA ALA A 49 -2.29 -25.83 -3.77
C ALA A 49 -3.18 -26.08 -5.01
N LEU A 50 -2.53 -26.37 -6.13
CA LEU A 50 -3.20 -26.63 -7.40
C LEU A 50 -3.73 -28.06 -7.45
N ALA A 51 -4.96 -28.24 -7.94
CA ALA A 51 -5.54 -29.57 -8.10
C ALA A 51 -4.78 -30.39 -9.16
N ALA A 52 -4.70 -31.70 -8.97
CA ALA A 52 -4.15 -32.60 -9.97
C ALA A 52 -4.92 -32.49 -11.30
N GLY A 53 -4.20 -32.41 -12.42
CA GLY A 53 -4.80 -32.22 -13.74
C GLY A 53 -5.23 -30.79 -14.06
N THR A 54 -4.80 -29.79 -13.27
CA THR A 54 -4.98 -28.38 -13.65
C THR A 54 -4.28 -28.09 -14.98
N GLU A 55 -5.00 -27.48 -15.92
CA GLU A 55 -4.45 -27.02 -17.20
C GLU A 55 -3.53 -25.80 -16.99
N LEU A 56 -2.27 -26.05 -16.63
CA LEU A 56 -1.31 -25.04 -16.19
C LEU A 56 -1.08 -23.94 -17.23
N ASP A 57 -0.91 -24.29 -18.51
CA ASP A 57 -0.73 -23.30 -19.58
C ASP A 57 -1.93 -22.36 -19.74
N ALA A 58 -3.15 -22.90 -19.57
CA ALA A 58 -4.36 -22.11 -19.62
C ALA A 58 -4.52 -21.23 -18.39
N LEU A 59 -4.13 -21.71 -17.21
CA LEU A 59 -4.10 -20.93 -15.97
C LEU A 59 -3.12 -19.75 -16.10
N VAL A 60 -1.87 -20.03 -16.47
CA VAL A 60 -0.79 -19.03 -16.61
C VAL A 60 -1.17 -17.96 -17.64
N ARG A 61 -1.71 -18.36 -18.79
CA ARG A 61 -2.11 -17.41 -19.85
C ARG A 61 -3.18 -16.41 -19.39
N ARG A 62 -4.14 -16.83 -18.57
CA ARG A 62 -5.15 -15.90 -18.02
C ARG A 62 -4.52 -14.89 -17.07
N GLN A 63 -3.56 -15.30 -16.25
CA GLN A 63 -2.90 -14.39 -15.32
C GLN A 63 -2.01 -13.40 -16.05
N LEU A 64 -1.27 -13.89 -17.06
CA LEU A 64 -0.43 -13.06 -17.90
C LEU A 64 -1.24 -11.99 -18.63
N ALA A 65 -2.40 -12.35 -19.19
CA ALA A 65 -3.28 -11.40 -19.87
C ALA A 65 -3.77 -10.28 -18.93
N ALA A 66 -4.02 -10.59 -17.64
CA ALA A 66 -4.44 -9.59 -16.66
C ALA A 66 -3.33 -8.58 -16.31
N PHE A 67 -2.06 -9.02 -16.25
CA PHE A 67 -0.93 -8.12 -16.04
C PHE A 67 -0.58 -7.32 -17.32
N GLU A 68 -0.73 -7.94 -18.50
CA GLU A 68 -0.50 -7.29 -19.79
C GLU A 68 -1.49 -6.16 -20.07
N ASP A 69 -2.79 -6.35 -19.78
CA ASP A 69 -3.84 -5.33 -19.93
C ASP A 69 -3.54 -4.04 -19.13
N ARG A 70 -2.82 -4.19 -18.01
CA ARG A 70 -2.43 -3.08 -17.14
C ARG A 70 -1.02 -2.58 -17.38
N CYS A 71 -0.26 -3.21 -18.29
CA CYS A 71 1.16 -2.96 -18.50
C CYS A 71 1.98 -3.06 -17.19
N GLU A 72 1.67 -4.05 -16.37
CA GLU A 72 2.31 -4.24 -15.06
C GLU A 72 3.34 -5.38 -15.12
N PRO A 73 4.62 -5.14 -14.81
CA PRO A 73 5.57 -6.23 -14.55
C PRO A 73 5.09 -7.04 -13.35
N SER A 74 5.26 -8.36 -13.41
CA SER A 74 4.70 -9.26 -12.41
C SER A 74 5.72 -10.22 -11.82
N GLU A 75 5.60 -10.51 -10.52
CA GLU A 75 6.27 -11.63 -9.86
C GLU A 75 5.26 -12.73 -9.50
N TRP A 76 5.58 -13.98 -9.83
CA TRP A 76 4.83 -15.16 -9.40
C TRP A 76 5.73 -16.10 -8.59
N LYS A 77 5.40 -16.34 -7.32
CA LYS A 77 6.12 -17.30 -6.47
C LYS A 77 5.62 -18.73 -6.67
N VAL A 78 6.54 -19.67 -6.91
CA VAL A 78 6.28 -21.11 -7.01
C VAL A 78 7.07 -21.84 -5.94
N TYR A 79 6.41 -22.71 -5.17
CA TYR A 79 7.05 -23.44 -4.09
C TYR A 79 7.45 -24.85 -4.53
N GLY A 80 8.57 -25.35 -4.01
CA GLY A 80 9.15 -26.63 -4.45
C GLY A 80 8.29 -27.86 -4.15
N HIS A 81 7.33 -27.73 -3.23
CA HIS A 81 6.38 -28.80 -2.90
C HIS A 81 5.07 -28.74 -3.71
N ASP A 82 4.93 -27.75 -4.61
CA ASP A 82 3.76 -27.63 -5.48
C ASP A 82 3.79 -28.62 -6.66
N SER A 83 2.68 -28.67 -7.40
CA SER A 83 2.54 -29.53 -8.58
C SER A 83 3.70 -29.34 -9.56
N PRO A 84 4.35 -30.43 -10.01
CA PRO A 84 5.41 -30.34 -11.01
C PRO A 84 4.84 -29.77 -12.31
N GLY A 85 5.59 -28.88 -12.97
CA GLY A 85 5.24 -28.29 -14.27
C GLY A 85 4.80 -26.83 -14.26
N LEU A 86 4.40 -26.24 -13.12
CA LEU A 86 4.00 -24.82 -13.10
C LEU A 86 5.16 -23.90 -13.52
N GLY A 87 6.37 -24.17 -13.02
CA GLY A 87 7.56 -23.42 -13.41
C GLY A 87 7.91 -23.53 -14.90
N GLU A 88 7.66 -24.69 -15.52
CA GLU A 88 7.83 -24.89 -16.97
C GLU A 88 6.80 -24.11 -17.77
N ALA A 89 5.52 -24.16 -17.35
CA ALA A 89 4.43 -23.39 -17.97
C ALA A 89 4.69 -21.87 -17.88
N LEU A 90 5.15 -21.37 -16.74
CA LEU A 90 5.54 -19.97 -16.57
C LEU A 90 6.70 -19.59 -17.50
N THR A 91 7.73 -20.44 -17.58
CA THR A 91 8.87 -20.20 -18.47
C THR A 91 8.44 -20.20 -19.94
N GLY A 92 7.57 -21.14 -20.35
CA GLY A 92 6.98 -21.19 -21.69
C GLY A 92 6.13 -19.97 -22.02
N ALA A 93 5.54 -19.32 -21.02
CA ALA A 93 4.79 -18.07 -21.15
C ALA A 93 5.70 -16.82 -21.11
N GLY A 94 7.02 -16.97 -21.01
CA GLY A 94 7.98 -15.86 -21.06
C GLY A 94 8.41 -15.30 -19.70
N PHE A 95 8.06 -15.95 -18.59
CA PHE A 95 8.62 -15.59 -17.29
C PHE A 95 10.08 -16.05 -17.18
N THR A 96 10.89 -15.26 -16.48
CA THR A 96 12.27 -15.61 -16.11
C THR A 96 12.31 -16.11 -14.67
N ALA A 97 12.85 -17.30 -14.45
CA ALA A 97 13.02 -17.87 -13.12
C ALA A 97 14.18 -17.18 -12.38
N GLY A 98 13.92 -16.73 -11.16
CA GLY A 98 14.96 -16.32 -10.21
C GLY A 98 15.68 -17.50 -9.55
N PRO A 99 16.64 -17.21 -8.64
CA PRO A 99 17.30 -18.24 -7.85
C PRO A 99 16.30 -18.96 -6.93
N GLU A 100 16.59 -20.23 -6.67
CA GLU A 100 15.85 -21.02 -5.69
C GLU A 100 16.34 -20.70 -4.29
N ARG A 101 15.39 -20.44 -3.38
CA ARG A 101 15.68 -20.07 -2.00
C ARG A 101 14.94 -21.00 -1.06
N SER A 102 15.52 -21.28 0.10
CA SER A 102 14.88 -22.04 1.16
C SER A 102 13.85 -21.16 1.88
N VAL A 103 12.65 -21.70 2.10
CA VAL A 103 11.67 -21.13 3.01
C VAL A 103 11.91 -21.77 4.37
N LEU A 104 12.38 -20.95 5.31
CA LEU A 104 12.74 -21.35 6.67
C LEU A 104 11.68 -20.83 7.64
N ALA A 105 11.20 -21.66 8.55
CA ALA A 105 10.25 -21.26 9.58
C ALA A 105 10.52 -21.91 10.94
N ALA A 106 10.08 -21.24 12.01
CA ALA A 106 10.05 -21.80 13.35
C ALA A 106 8.94 -21.14 14.20
N PRO A 107 8.39 -21.87 15.20
CA PRO A 107 7.72 -21.22 16.33
C PRO A 107 8.69 -20.26 17.03
N LEU A 108 8.22 -19.10 17.49
CA LEU A 108 9.07 -18.10 18.17
C LEU A 108 9.79 -18.69 19.39
N ASP A 109 9.10 -19.54 20.16
CA ASP A 109 9.69 -20.15 21.36
C ASP A 109 10.80 -21.17 21.04
N ALA A 110 10.89 -21.64 19.79
CA ALA A 110 11.92 -22.56 19.32
C ALA A 110 13.14 -21.84 18.72
N ILE A 111 13.12 -20.51 18.64
CA ILE A 111 14.26 -19.70 18.23
C ILE A 111 15.21 -19.55 19.43
N GLU A 112 16.49 -19.77 19.17
CA GLU A 112 17.56 -19.64 20.16
C GLU A 112 17.62 -18.20 20.72
N PRO A 113 17.90 -18.02 22.03
CA PRO A 113 18.01 -16.69 22.62
C PRO A 113 19.19 -15.90 22.02
N PRO A 114 19.17 -14.55 22.10
CA PRO A 114 20.28 -13.70 21.66
C PRO A 114 21.61 -14.12 22.31
N ARG A 115 22.69 -14.07 21.54
CA ARG A 115 24.04 -14.32 22.04
C ARG A 115 24.51 -13.11 22.86
N ALA A 116 25.52 -13.30 23.71
CA ALA A 116 26.00 -12.25 24.61
C ALA A 116 26.60 -11.03 23.87
N ASP A 117 27.03 -11.23 22.64
CA ASP A 117 27.59 -10.24 21.71
C ASP A 117 26.54 -9.61 20.77
N ASP A 118 25.29 -10.08 20.79
CA ASP A 118 24.21 -9.53 19.97
C ASP A 118 23.72 -8.18 20.56
N GLU A 119 24.24 -7.05 20.06
CA GLU A 119 23.74 -5.71 20.40
C GLU A 119 22.74 -5.23 19.33
N VAL A 120 21.45 -5.47 19.57
CA VAL A 120 20.36 -5.16 18.62
C VAL A 120 19.46 -4.05 19.16
N HIS A 121 19.31 -2.97 18.38
CA HIS A 121 18.48 -1.82 18.72
C HIS A 121 17.27 -1.75 17.81
N GLY A 122 16.09 -1.90 18.38
CA GLY A 122 14.84 -1.91 17.63
C GLY A 122 14.09 -0.60 17.60
N ARG A 123 13.47 -0.29 16.46
CA ARG A 123 12.59 0.87 16.32
C ARG A 123 11.32 0.49 15.54
N ARG A 124 10.15 0.67 16.16
CA ARG A 124 8.85 0.59 15.46
C ARG A 124 8.70 1.78 14.50
N GLY A 125 8.19 1.53 13.29
CA GLY A 125 8.15 2.52 12.19
C GLY A 125 9.55 2.93 11.70
N GLY A 126 10.54 2.07 11.92
CA GLY A 126 11.97 2.41 11.96
C GLY A 126 12.75 2.17 10.67
N LEU A 127 12.16 2.34 9.48
CA LEU A 127 12.90 2.30 8.22
C LEU A 127 13.75 3.57 8.05
N SER A 128 14.78 3.71 8.89
CA SER A 128 15.68 4.86 8.86
C SER A 128 16.48 4.91 7.56
N GLY A 129 17.05 6.09 7.25
CA GLY A 129 17.97 6.23 6.12
C GLY A 129 19.16 5.26 6.18
N GLU A 130 19.57 4.83 7.38
CA GLU A 130 20.62 3.82 7.56
C GLU A 130 20.14 2.41 7.16
N VAL A 131 18.92 2.02 7.57
CA VAL A 131 18.31 0.75 7.15
C VAL A 131 18.18 0.71 5.63
N HIS A 132 17.72 1.80 5.01
CA HIS A 132 17.65 1.95 3.56
C HIS A 132 19.03 1.81 2.89
N ALA A 133 20.04 2.50 3.40
CA ALA A 133 21.40 2.43 2.85
C ALA A 133 21.98 1.02 2.96
N LEU A 134 21.81 0.34 4.09
CA LEU A 134 22.26 -1.03 4.30
C LEU A 134 21.52 -2.03 3.42
N ALA A 135 20.19 -1.88 3.31
CA ALA A 135 19.37 -2.72 2.44
C ALA A 135 19.76 -2.55 0.97
N ALA A 136 20.01 -1.32 0.50
CA ALA A 136 20.44 -1.04 -0.87
C ALA A 136 21.86 -1.56 -1.18
N ALA A 137 22.73 -1.61 -0.17
CA ALA A 137 24.10 -2.15 -0.28
C ALA A 137 24.16 -3.68 -0.13
N SER A 138 23.02 -4.34 0.08
CA SER A 138 22.91 -5.79 0.29
C SER A 138 21.79 -6.40 -0.58
N GLY A 139 21.69 -7.72 -0.60
CA GLY A 139 20.61 -8.43 -1.27
C GLY A 139 21.08 -9.60 -2.14
N PRO A 140 20.15 -10.32 -2.79
CA PRO A 140 18.72 -10.00 -2.89
C PRO A 140 17.94 -10.22 -1.58
N HIS A 141 16.91 -9.39 -1.35
CA HIS A 141 15.97 -9.49 -0.22
C HIS A 141 14.63 -10.03 -0.70
N ARG A 142 13.80 -10.58 0.20
CA ARG A 142 12.42 -10.97 -0.13
C ARG A 142 11.61 -9.73 -0.53
N THR A 143 11.65 -8.70 0.29
CA THR A 143 11.04 -7.39 0.05
C THR A 143 11.96 -6.33 0.63
N SER A 144 12.41 -5.37 -0.18
CA SER A 144 13.26 -4.29 0.31
C SER A 144 12.44 -3.24 1.10
N PRO A 145 13.04 -2.48 2.02
CA PRO A 145 12.37 -1.36 2.71
C PRO A 145 11.78 -0.35 1.72
N ALA A 146 12.52 -0.02 0.65
CA ALA A 146 12.06 0.90 -0.37
C ALA A 146 10.85 0.37 -1.15
N THR A 147 10.81 -0.94 -1.44
CA THR A 147 9.63 -1.57 -2.07
C THR A 147 8.43 -1.50 -1.13
N TYR A 148 8.63 -1.85 0.14
CA TYR A 148 7.58 -1.83 1.14
C TYR A 148 6.96 -0.43 1.28
N GLU A 149 7.79 0.60 1.48
CA GLU A 149 7.30 1.98 1.59
C GLU A 149 6.60 2.45 0.32
N ALA A 150 7.11 2.05 -0.86
CA ALA A 150 6.51 2.41 -2.13
C ALA A 150 5.17 1.71 -2.39
N ASP A 151 4.98 0.49 -1.88
CA ASP A 151 3.71 -0.24 -1.94
C ASP A 151 2.67 0.33 -0.98
N GLY A 152 3.14 1.08 0.03
CA GLY A 152 2.31 1.73 1.02
C GLY A 152 1.86 0.79 2.13
N VAL A 153 1.14 1.37 3.08
CA VAL A 153 0.47 0.66 4.17
C VAL A 153 -1.04 0.75 3.96
N SER A 154 -1.82 -0.12 4.59
CA SER A 154 -3.27 0.14 4.70
C SER A 154 -3.55 1.30 5.64
N ASP A 155 -4.81 1.73 5.67
CA ASP A 155 -5.31 2.77 6.60
C ASP A 155 -5.21 2.33 8.08
N ASP A 156 -4.94 1.06 8.35
CA ASP A 156 -4.60 0.58 9.69
C ASP A 156 -3.08 0.67 9.92
N ALA A 157 -2.66 1.74 10.59
CA ALA A 157 -1.27 2.00 10.99
C ALA A 157 -0.61 0.89 11.86
N SER A 158 -1.34 -0.19 12.20
CA SER A 158 -0.74 -1.38 12.81
C SER A 158 0.15 -2.19 11.86
N GLU A 159 0.14 -1.89 10.56
CA GLU A 159 0.86 -2.63 9.52
C GLU A 159 2.32 -2.22 9.32
N GLU A 160 2.85 -1.19 10.00
CA GLU A 160 4.22 -0.75 9.77
C GLU A 160 5.28 -1.86 9.95
N PRO A 161 6.27 -1.93 9.05
CA PRO A 161 7.33 -2.92 9.14
C PRO A 161 8.22 -2.57 10.33
N TRP A 162 8.62 -3.61 11.06
CA TRP A 162 9.66 -3.44 12.07
C TRP A 162 11.01 -3.53 11.42
N ALA A 163 11.88 -2.60 11.75
CA ALA A 163 13.29 -2.72 11.48
C ALA A 163 14.08 -2.57 12.78
N ASP A 164 15.12 -3.38 12.88
CA ASP A 164 16.11 -3.25 13.92
C ASP A 164 17.50 -3.06 13.28
N THR A 165 18.33 -2.26 13.93
CA THR A 165 19.74 -2.10 13.58
C THR A 165 20.60 -2.91 14.54
N ILE A 166 21.67 -3.48 14.01
CA ILE A 166 22.66 -4.24 14.77
C ILE A 166 23.87 -3.33 14.94
N VAL A 167 24.31 -3.15 16.18
CA VAL A 167 25.41 -2.27 16.55
C VAL A 167 26.62 -3.09 16.96
N SER A 168 27.81 -2.67 16.55
CA SER A 168 29.07 -3.22 17.01
C SER A 168 30.05 -2.07 17.21
N GLU A 169 30.72 -2.04 18.37
CA GLU A 169 31.65 -0.97 18.75
C GLU A 169 31.05 0.45 18.60
N GLY A 170 29.77 0.61 18.94
CA GLY A 170 29.05 1.88 18.86
C GLY A 170 28.72 2.35 17.44
N ARG A 171 28.81 1.48 16.42
CA ARG A 171 28.40 1.78 15.04
C ARG A 171 27.35 0.79 14.55
N VAL A 172 26.38 1.28 13.77
CA VAL A 172 25.44 0.40 13.07
C VAL A 172 26.20 -0.36 11.97
N VAL A 173 26.18 -1.68 12.05
CA VAL A 173 26.91 -2.57 11.14
C VAL A 173 26.00 -3.41 10.24
N ALA A 174 24.73 -3.57 10.64
CA ALA A 174 23.72 -4.26 9.87
C ALA A 174 22.30 -3.85 10.28
N ALA A 175 21.32 -4.32 9.51
CA ALA A 175 19.91 -4.15 9.77
C ALA A 175 19.14 -5.40 9.35
N GLY A 176 18.05 -5.67 10.04
CA GLY A 176 17.03 -6.62 9.60
C GLY A 176 15.66 -5.97 9.68
N TRP A 177 14.73 -6.41 8.82
CA TRP A 177 13.36 -5.92 8.84
C TRP A 177 12.36 -7.05 8.57
N ALA A 178 11.18 -6.90 9.15
CA ALA A 178 10.13 -7.89 9.09
C ALA A 178 8.74 -7.25 9.22
N GLU A 179 7.74 -7.93 8.66
CA GLU A 179 6.33 -7.53 8.71
C GLU A 179 5.52 -8.57 9.48
N LEU A 180 4.56 -8.13 10.30
CA LEU A 180 3.51 -9.03 10.80
C LEU A 180 2.46 -9.10 9.71
N VAL A 181 2.20 -10.30 9.20
CA VAL A 181 1.18 -10.47 8.17
C VAL A 181 -0.19 -10.49 8.86
N HIS A 182 -1.00 -9.47 8.58
CA HIS A 182 -2.31 -9.29 9.21
C HIS A 182 -3.19 -10.52 9.04
N GLY A 183 -4.00 -10.82 10.07
CA GLY A 183 -4.88 -12.00 10.08
C GLY A 183 -4.17 -13.33 10.33
N THR A 184 -2.83 -13.36 10.24
CA THR A 184 -2.04 -14.58 10.41
C THR A 184 -1.35 -14.65 11.79
N GLU A 185 -0.67 -15.75 12.02
CA GLU A 185 0.22 -15.96 13.15
C GLU A 185 1.70 -15.77 12.77
N PHE A 186 1.99 -15.28 11.56
CA PHE A 186 3.33 -15.18 11.01
C PHE A 186 3.88 -13.76 11.05
N VAL A 187 5.11 -13.64 11.52
CA VAL A 187 6.02 -12.58 11.09
C VAL A 187 6.85 -13.09 9.92
N VAL A 188 7.01 -12.27 8.88
CA VAL A 188 7.83 -12.59 7.72
C VAL A 188 9.00 -11.63 7.62
N VAL A 189 10.21 -12.16 7.58
CA VAL A 189 11.43 -11.39 7.39
C VAL A 189 11.49 -10.89 5.95
N GLY A 190 11.51 -9.57 5.78
CA GLY A 190 11.66 -8.93 4.48
C GLY A 190 13.10 -9.01 3.96
N GLY A 191 14.07 -8.92 4.87
CA GLY A 191 15.49 -9.12 4.56
C GLY A 191 16.42 -8.85 5.73
N LEU A 192 17.69 -9.20 5.55
CA LEU A 192 18.79 -8.87 6.44
C LEU A 192 19.96 -8.35 5.61
N SER A 193 20.60 -7.28 6.06
CA SER A 193 21.74 -6.70 5.34
C SER A 193 23.03 -7.50 5.50
N ARG A 194 23.05 -8.48 6.40
CA ARG A 194 24.14 -9.44 6.62
C ARG A 194 23.58 -10.83 6.91
N PRO A 195 24.34 -11.90 6.58
CA PRO A 195 23.95 -13.26 6.91
C PRO A 195 24.23 -13.53 8.39
N GLU A 196 23.39 -13.03 9.29
CA GLU A 196 23.56 -13.22 10.73
C GLU A 196 22.22 -13.42 11.46
N GLY A 197 22.23 -14.26 12.50
CA GLY A 197 21.03 -14.61 13.25
C GLY A 197 20.58 -13.61 14.31
N ALA A 198 21.37 -12.57 14.61
CA ALA A 198 21.13 -11.65 15.72
C ALA A 198 19.73 -11.00 15.67
N PHE A 199 19.32 -10.55 14.48
CA PHE A 199 18.00 -9.96 14.26
C PHE A 199 16.86 -10.90 14.66
N VAL A 200 16.84 -12.13 14.12
CA VAL A 200 15.75 -13.08 14.37
C VAL A 200 15.69 -13.53 15.83
N ARG A 201 16.84 -13.68 16.49
CA ARG A 201 16.92 -14.01 17.93
C ARG A 201 16.39 -12.88 18.80
N ALA A 202 16.86 -11.66 18.58
CA ALA A 202 16.43 -10.48 19.33
C ALA A 202 14.95 -10.15 19.10
N TRP A 203 14.44 -10.39 17.88
CA TRP A 203 13.03 -10.21 17.56
C TRP A 203 12.15 -11.24 18.26
N ALA A 204 12.53 -12.53 18.22
CA ALA A 204 11.81 -13.60 18.89
C ALA A 204 11.80 -13.41 20.42
N GLU A 205 12.94 -13.05 21.02
CA GLU A 205 13.05 -12.88 22.47
C GLU A 205 12.16 -11.75 23.01
N ARG A 206 12.09 -10.61 22.31
CA ARG A 206 11.23 -9.48 22.71
C ARG A 206 9.73 -9.83 22.73
N ARG A 207 9.32 -10.86 21.99
CA ARG A 207 7.92 -11.28 21.85
C ARG A 207 7.64 -12.66 22.44
N ARG A 208 8.61 -13.21 23.17
CA ARG A 208 8.46 -14.51 23.83
C ARG A 208 7.30 -14.43 24.82
N GLY A 209 6.35 -15.36 24.69
CA GLY A 209 5.13 -15.39 25.51
C GLY A 209 3.99 -14.48 25.06
N GLU A 210 4.14 -13.70 23.98
CA GLU A 210 3.00 -13.02 23.35
C GLU A 210 2.03 -14.04 22.75
N LYS A 211 0.74 -13.70 22.70
CA LYS A 211 -0.28 -14.61 22.11
C LYS A 211 -0.15 -14.74 20.59
N ARG A 212 0.27 -13.65 19.95
CA ARG A 212 0.56 -13.52 18.52
C ARG A 212 1.63 -12.42 18.34
N PRO A 213 2.49 -12.53 17.32
CA PRO A 213 2.62 -13.66 16.39
C PRO A 213 3.22 -14.91 17.05
N ARG A 214 3.15 -16.05 16.36
CA ARG A 214 3.65 -17.36 16.85
C ARG A 214 4.75 -17.95 16.02
N TYR A 215 4.81 -17.61 14.74
CA TYR A 215 5.76 -18.17 13.79
C TYR A 215 6.58 -17.06 13.16
N LEU A 216 7.87 -17.33 12.95
CA LEU A 216 8.73 -16.49 12.14
C LEU A 216 9.10 -17.26 10.87
N LEU A 217 9.02 -16.57 9.73
CA LEU A 217 9.39 -17.10 8.42
C LEU A 217 10.43 -16.21 7.75
N ALA A 218 11.40 -16.82 7.09
CA ALA A 218 12.40 -16.14 6.28
C ALA A 218 12.67 -16.93 4.99
N GLU A 219 12.95 -16.21 3.90
CA GLU A 219 13.44 -16.78 2.65
C GLU A 219 14.96 -16.55 2.57
N ALA A 220 15.77 -17.60 2.40
CA ALA A 220 17.23 -17.48 2.45
C ALA A 220 17.96 -18.48 1.55
N GLU A 221 19.19 -18.14 1.19
CA GLU A 221 20.14 -19.01 0.48
C GLU A 221 21.55 -18.87 1.08
N GLY A 222 22.46 -19.78 0.72
CA GLY A 222 23.88 -19.72 1.10
C GLY A 222 24.12 -19.58 2.61
N ALA A 223 25.04 -18.68 2.99
CA ALA A 223 25.44 -18.45 4.38
C ALA A 223 24.27 -18.00 5.27
N LEU A 224 23.32 -17.23 4.74
CA LEU A 224 22.16 -16.79 5.53
C LEU A 224 21.26 -17.97 5.92
N ARG A 225 21.08 -18.94 5.01
CA ARG A 225 20.32 -20.17 5.31
C ARG A 225 20.95 -20.95 6.46
N GLU A 226 22.27 -21.09 6.46
CA GLU A 226 23.00 -21.81 7.51
C GLU A 226 22.87 -21.11 8.86
N GLU A 227 23.03 -19.79 8.90
CA GLU A 227 22.91 -18.99 10.13
C GLU A 227 21.49 -19.00 10.70
N LEU A 228 20.46 -18.91 9.86
CA LEU A 228 19.07 -19.04 10.30
C LEU A 228 18.76 -20.46 10.81
N GLY A 229 19.38 -21.48 10.21
CA GLY A 229 19.32 -22.86 10.71
C GLY A 229 19.90 -22.99 12.12
N GLN A 230 21.05 -22.37 12.37
CA GLN A 230 21.66 -22.33 13.71
C GLN A 230 20.85 -21.50 14.72
N ALA A 231 20.04 -20.55 14.25
CA ALA A 231 19.12 -19.80 15.10
C ALA A 231 17.84 -20.59 15.46
N GLY A 232 17.63 -21.78 14.89
CA GLY A 232 16.50 -22.67 15.18
C GLY A 232 15.43 -22.73 14.09
N LEU A 233 15.58 -21.98 12.99
CA LEU A 233 14.68 -22.08 11.84
C LEU A 233 14.91 -23.37 11.06
N ARG A 234 13.85 -23.92 10.48
CA ARG A 234 13.91 -25.18 9.72
C ARG A 234 13.36 -24.97 8.32
N GLU A 235 13.98 -25.61 7.34
CA GLU A 235 13.50 -25.60 5.96
C GLU A 235 12.19 -26.39 5.86
N ILE A 236 11.13 -25.70 5.46
CA ILE A 236 9.80 -26.27 5.26
C ILE A 236 9.52 -26.54 3.77
N THR A 237 10.12 -25.74 2.89
CA THR A 237 10.08 -25.91 1.43
C THR A 237 11.12 -25.01 0.75
N THR A 238 11.14 -24.97 -0.58
CA THR A 238 11.87 -23.99 -1.39
C THR A 238 10.90 -23.08 -2.15
N VAL A 239 11.37 -21.94 -2.62
CA VAL A 239 10.59 -20.99 -3.42
C VAL A 239 11.44 -20.44 -4.57
N ARG A 240 10.81 -20.27 -5.74
CA ARG A 240 11.34 -19.52 -6.88
C ARG A 240 10.38 -18.41 -7.26
N SER A 241 10.93 -17.21 -7.45
CA SER A 241 10.18 -16.08 -8.02
C SER A 241 10.34 -16.08 -9.53
N TYR A 242 9.24 -16.20 -10.26
CA TYR A 242 9.16 -16.06 -11.71
C TYR A 242 8.76 -14.63 -12.03
N ARG A 243 9.57 -13.93 -12.83
CA ARG A 243 9.32 -12.52 -13.17
C ARG A 243 9.00 -12.37 -14.64
N TRP A 244 8.02 -11.54 -14.95
CA TRP A 244 7.66 -11.17 -16.31
C TRP A 244 7.60 -9.65 -16.44
N THR A 245 8.02 -9.16 -17.61
CA THR A 245 8.03 -7.73 -17.94
C THR A 245 7.16 -7.52 -19.17
N PRO A 246 6.18 -6.59 -19.14
CA PRO A 246 5.33 -6.28 -20.28
C PRO A 246 6.14 -5.61 -21.41
N PRO A 247 5.65 -5.68 -22.66
CA PRO A 247 6.28 -5.00 -23.79
C PRO A 247 6.13 -3.47 -23.76
N GLY A 248 5.16 -2.93 -23.01
CA GLY A 248 4.94 -1.50 -22.86
C GLY A 248 5.74 -0.88 -21.71
N THR A 249 5.63 0.44 -21.55
CA THR A 249 6.23 1.16 -20.42
C THR A 249 5.31 1.05 -19.19
N PRO A 250 5.77 0.46 -18.08
CA PRO A 250 5.00 0.45 -16.84
C PRO A 250 4.86 1.86 -16.25
N GLU A 251 3.78 2.07 -15.51
CA GLU A 251 3.60 3.29 -14.73
C GLU A 251 4.69 3.42 -13.65
N ALA A 252 5.18 4.64 -13.45
CA ALA A 252 6.24 4.92 -12.47
C ALA A 252 5.70 5.13 -11.05
N THR A 253 4.42 5.48 -10.92
CA THR A 253 3.80 5.88 -9.64
C THR A 253 2.62 5.01 -9.28
N ARG A 254 2.40 4.79 -7.97
CA ARG A 254 1.19 4.14 -7.48
C ARG A 254 -0.05 5.02 -7.76
N PRO A 255 -1.20 4.42 -8.07
CA PRO A 255 -2.43 5.14 -8.40
C PRO A 255 -3.01 5.84 -7.18
N ALA A 256 -2.78 5.33 -5.97
CA ALA A 256 -3.07 6.00 -4.72
C ALA A 256 -2.08 5.59 -3.63
N LEU A 257 -1.92 6.44 -2.60
CA LEU A 257 -1.13 6.20 -1.39
C LEU A 257 -1.77 6.93 -0.20
N LEU A 258 -1.68 6.32 0.98
CA LEU A 258 -1.95 6.98 2.26
C LEU A 258 -0.98 8.17 2.47
N VAL A 259 -1.51 9.24 3.04
CA VAL A 259 -0.76 10.39 3.55
C VAL A 259 -1.06 10.47 5.05
N ASP A 260 -0.21 9.82 5.84
CA ASP A 260 -0.31 9.79 7.31
C ASP A 260 -0.29 11.22 7.88
N CYS A 261 -1.26 11.53 8.75
CA CYS A 261 -1.50 12.85 9.37
C CYS A 261 -0.39 13.32 10.33
N THR A 262 0.56 12.44 10.65
CA THR A 262 1.76 12.74 11.42
C THR A 262 3.01 12.92 10.55
N SER A 263 2.89 12.58 9.25
CA SER A 263 4.00 12.61 8.30
C SER A 263 4.50 14.03 8.02
N ALA A 264 5.77 14.14 7.60
CA ALA A 264 6.33 15.42 7.16
C ALA A 264 5.64 15.98 5.90
N LEU A 265 5.10 15.09 5.04
CA LEU A 265 4.36 15.48 3.85
C LEU A 265 3.03 16.14 4.22
N ASP A 266 2.25 15.50 5.08
CA ASP A 266 0.97 16.03 5.57
C ASP A 266 1.14 17.42 6.20
N ARG A 267 2.09 17.54 7.14
CA ARG A 267 2.40 18.83 7.79
C ARG A 267 2.74 19.92 6.77
N ARG A 268 3.55 19.59 5.76
CA ARG A 268 3.92 20.54 4.69
C ARG A 268 2.70 20.97 3.86
N LEU A 269 1.78 20.05 3.57
CA LEU A 269 0.56 20.35 2.82
C LEU A 269 -0.36 21.26 3.64
N TRP A 270 -0.63 20.92 4.90
CA TRP A 270 -1.45 21.76 5.77
C TRP A 270 -0.83 23.12 6.05
N ASP A 271 0.46 23.21 6.37
CA ASP A 271 1.14 24.50 6.61
C ASP A 271 0.99 25.45 5.41
N ARG A 272 1.15 24.90 4.20
CA ARG A 272 0.93 25.66 2.95
C ARG A 272 -0.53 26.04 2.77
N PHE A 273 -1.47 25.16 3.11
CA PHE A 273 -2.90 25.43 2.98
C PHE A 273 -3.35 26.52 3.95
N TYR A 274 -2.93 26.44 5.22
CA TYR A 274 -3.13 27.49 6.23
C TYR A 274 -2.63 28.84 5.74
N ALA A 275 -1.43 28.89 5.18
CA ALA A 275 -0.84 30.14 4.68
C ALA A 275 -1.52 30.68 3.42
N ALA A 276 -1.79 29.82 2.44
CA ALA A 276 -2.31 30.23 1.13
C ALA A 276 -3.79 30.64 1.19
N PHE A 277 -4.59 29.98 2.03
CA PHE A 277 -6.03 30.18 2.11
C PHE A 277 -6.48 30.90 3.38
N ASP A 278 -5.55 31.32 4.25
CA ASP A 278 -5.85 31.93 5.57
C ASP A 278 -6.87 31.05 6.34
N PHE A 279 -6.63 29.73 6.33
CA PHE A 279 -7.58 28.75 6.84
C PHE A 279 -7.75 28.89 8.35
N LYS A 280 -9.00 29.08 8.79
CA LYS A 280 -9.41 29.33 10.16
C LYS A 280 -10.53 28.36 10.53
N PRO A 281 -10.21 27.11 10.88
CA PRO A 281 -11.22 26.11 11.20
C PRO A 281 -12.11 26.59 12.36
N SER A 282 -13.42 26.59 12.14
CA SER A 282 -14.40 27.00 13.15
C SER A 282 -15.74 26.30 12.94
N VAL A 283 -16.40 25.98 14.05
CA VAL A 283 -17.78 25.44 14.03
C VAL A 283 -18.85 26.53 13.98
N SER A 284 -18.46 27.81 14.07
CA SER A 284 -19.40 28.93 14.22
C SER A 284 -18.99 30.24 13.54
N ARG A 285 -17.83 30.30 12.88
CA ARG A 285 -17.35 31.49 12.15
C ARG A 285 -17.02 31.09 10.72
N PHE A 286 -17.78 31.62 9.77
CA PHE A 286 -17.69 31.26 8.36
C PHE A 286 -17.46 32.51 7.49
N PRO A 287 -16.80 32.40 6.32
CA PRO A 287 -16.22 31.19 5.74
C PRO A 287 -14.92 30.74 6.46
N GLY A 288 -14.60 29.45 6.36
CA GLY A 288 -13.40 28.87 6.98
C GLY A 288 -12.09 29.22 6.25
N ILE A 289 -12.16 29.70 5.01
CA ILE A 289 -11.01 30.14 4.20
C ILE A 289 -11.26 31.49 3.55
N SER A 290 -10.18 32.18 3.19
CA SER A 290 -10.19 33.20 2.15
C SER A 290 -10.32 32.52 0.78
N GLU A 291 -11.55 32.46 0.26
CA GLU A 291 -11.84 31.80 -1.02
C GLU A 291 -10.96 32.37 -2.15
N PRO A 292 -10.26 31.53 -2.93
CA PRO A 292 -9.34 31.97 -3.98
C PRO A 292 -10.10 32.53 -5.20
N THR A 293 -9.37 33.03 -6.19
CA THR A 293 -9.96 33.51 -7.44
C THR A 293 -9.35 32.74 -8.63
N PRO A 294 -10.16 32.17 -9.54
CA PRO A 294 -11.62 32.13 -9.50
C PRO A 294 -12.15 31.06 -8.53
N SER A 295 -13.29 31.32 -7.91
CA SER A 295 -14.03 30.33 -7.10
C SER A 295 -15.53 30.57 -7.07
N ALA A 296 -16.28 29.50 -6.78
CA ALA A 296 -17.69 29.58 -6.43
C ALA A 296 -18.00 28.60 -5.28
N THR A 297 -18.95 28.98 -4.43
CA THR A 297 -19.32 28.21 -3.24
C THR A 297 -20.82 27.98 -3.19
N TRP A 298 -21.22 26.71 -3.07
CA TRP A 298 -22.61 26.28 -2.98
C TRP A 298 -22.94 25.81 -1.58
N HIS A 299 -24.22 25.83 -1.20
CA HIS A 299 -24.68 25.00 -0.10
C HIS A 299 -24.61 23.52 -0.53
N ALA A 300 -23.96 22.69 0.28
CA ALA A 300 -23.88 21.25 0.07
C ALA A 300 -25.24 20.55 0.29
N HIS A 301 -26.23 21.25 0.84
CA HIS A 301 -27.62 20.86 0.84
C HIS A 301 -28.43 21.77 -0.06
N GLY A 302 -29.03 21.21 -1.11
CA GLY A 302 -29.99 21.94 -1.94
C GLY A 302 -31.24 22.28 -1.10
N HIS A 303 -31.27 23.48 -0.49
CA HIS A 303 -32.41 23.92 0.29
C HIS A 303 -33.69 23.85 -0.56
N GLY A 304 -34.68 23.07 -0.10
CA GLY A 304 -36.00 22.98 -0.73
C GLY A 304 -36.09 22.03 -1.93
N ARG A 305 -35.05 21.25 -2.27
CA ARG A 305 -35.13 20.23 -3.32
C ARG A 305 -35.49 18.85 -2.74
N PRO A 306 -36.23 18.01 -3.47
CA PRO A 306 -36.45 16.61 -3.08
C PRO A 306 -35.11 15.92 -2.83
N ARG A 307 -35.04 14.99 -1.87
CA ARG A 307 -33.84 14.17 -1.67
C ARG A 307 -33.48 13.49 -2.98
N VAL A 308 -32.37 13.93 -3.59
CA VAL A 308 -31.82 13.30 -4.79
C VAL A 308 -31.25 11.95 -4.35
N ALA A 309 -31.71 10.87 -4.96
CA ALA A 309 -31.11 9.56 -4.74
C ALA A 309 -29.63 9.59 -5.14
N ASP A 310 -28.78 8.98 -4.30
CA ASP A 310 -27.33 8.88 -4.52
C ASP A 310 -26.63 10.24 -4.65
N PHE A 311 -27.13 11.26 -3.92
CA PHE A 311 -26.61 12.63 -3.98
C PHE A 311 -25.08 12.72 -3.83
N SER A 312 -24.50 12.08 -2.81
CA SER A 312 -23.05 12.10 -2.60
C SER A 312 -22.30 11.47 -3.76
N ALA A 313 -22.77 10.32 -4.27
CA ALA A 313 -22.16 9.65 -5.41
C ALA A 313 -22.22 10.50 -6.70
N ARG A 314 -23.30 11.26 -6.91
CA ARG A 314 -23.38 12.20 -8.05
C ARG A 314 -22.42 13.37 -7.90
N LEU A 315 -22.30 13.92 -6.68
CA LEU A 315 -21.36 14.99 -6.40
C LEU A 315 -19.92 14.51 -6.64
N ASP A 316 -19.59 13.32 -6.14
CA ASP A 316 -18.28 12.70 -6.31
C ASP A 316 -17.98 12.42 -7.79
N ASP A 317 -18.96 11.97 -8.57
CA ASP A 317 -18.77 11.75 -10.01
C ASP A 317 -18.51 13.06 -10.77
N ILE A 318 -19.23 14.14 -10.44
CA ILE A 318 -19.00 15.47 -11.04
C ILE A 318 -17.57 15.94 -10.73
N VAL A 319 -17.16 15.90 -9.47
CA VAL A 319 -15.82 16.35 -9.06
C VAL A 319 -14.73 15.46 -9.66
N ARG A 320 -14.91 14.13 -9.64
CA ARG A 320 -13.98 13.18 -10.25
C ARG A 320 -13.79 13.45 -11.75
N ARG A 321 -14.88 13.60 -12.52
CA ARG A 321 -14.80 13.92 -13.95
C ARG A 321 -14.16 15.29 -14.19
N GLY A 322 -14.49 16.28 -13.36
CA GLY A 322 -13.85 17.60 -13.38
C GLY A 322 -12.34 17.51 -13.18
N LEU A 323 -11.89 16.79 -12.13
CA LEU A 323 -10.47 16.57 -11.86
C LEU A 323 -9.77 15.89 -13.03
N ILE A 324 -10.35 14.83 -13.60
CA ILE A 324 -9.83 14.17 -14.81
C ILE A 324 -9.72 15.16 -15.99
N ALA A 325 -10.63 16.12 -16.12
CA ALA A 325 -10.59 17.06 -17.24
C ALA A 325 -9.50 18.13 -17.09
N VAL A 326 -9.06 18.45 -15.87
CA VAL A 326 -8.20 19.62 -15.58
C VAL A 326 -6.81 19.29 -15.04
N THR A 327 -6.56 18.05 -14.63
CA THR A 327 -5.20 17.59 -14.28
C THR A 327 -4.49 17.01 -15.50
N GLU A 328 -3.17 16.89 -15.47
CA GLU A 328 -2.40 16.22 -16.52
C GLU A 328 -2.28 14.70 -16.27
N PRO A 329 -1.97 13.87 -17.29
CA PRO A 329 -1.64 12.47 -17.07
C PRO A 329 -0.48 12.29 -16.07
N GLY A 330 -0.69 11.43 -15.06
CA GLY A 330 0.28 11.20 -13.98
C GLY A 330 0.28 12.26 -12.88
N GLU A 331 -0.51 13.32 -13.02
CA GLU A 331 -0.65 14.34 -11.97
C GLU A 331 -1.51 13.82 -10.81
N SER A 332 -1.01 14.01 -9.59
CA SER A 332 -1.72 13.61 -8.38
C SER A 332 -2.59 14.72 -7.81
N VAL A 333 -3.72 14.29 -7.23
CA VAL A 333 -4.60 15.07 -6.38
C VAL A 333 -4.48 14.53 -4.96
N PHE A 334 -4.55 15.41 -3.98
CA PHE A 334 -4.64 15.06 -2.57
C PHE A 334 -6.10 15.14 -2.13
N TRP A 335 -6.60 14.07 -1.51
CA TRP A 335 -7.77 14.14 -0.64
C TRP A 335 -7.26 14.38 0.78
N LEU A 336 -7.64 15.49 1.41
CA LEU A 336 -7.21 15.84 2.76
C LEU A 336 -8.41 15.90 3.71
N ASP A 337 -8.22 15.33 4.90
CA ASP A 337 -9.15 15.36 6.02
C ASP A 337 -8.48 16.03 7.22
N TRP A 338 -9.15 17.02 7.79
CA TRP A 338 -8.53 17.89 8.78
C TRP A 338 -8.30 17.17 10.11
N ASN A 339 -7.02 17.02 10.49
CA ASN A 339 -6.53 16.21 11.63
C ASN A 339 -6.66 14.69 11.47
N HIS A 340 -6.87 14.21 10.24
CA HIS A 340 -6.99 12.80 9.91
C HIS A 340 -6.10 12.46 8.73
N ASP A 341 -5.91 11.16 8.47
CA ASP A 341 -5.10 10.70 7.36
C ASP A 341 -5.72 11.14 6.03
N GLY A 342 -4.86 11.61 5.14
CA GLY A 342 -5.22 11.97 3.78
C GLY A 342 -4.78 10.91 2.78
N TYR A 343 -5.01 11.21 1.51
CA TYR A 343 -4.58 10.34 0.41
C TYR A 343 -4.02 11.15 -0.74
N ARG A 344 -2.96 10.65 -1.37
CA ARG A 344 -2.51 11.11 -2.69
C ARG A 344 -3.04 10.11 -3.71
N TYR A 345 -3.67 10.57 -4.79
CA TYR A 345 -4.15 9.68 -5.84
C TYR A 345 -4.13 10.33 -7.23
N ASP A 346 -4.07 9.50 -8.28
CA ASP A 346 -4.24 9.92 -9.67
C ASP A 346 -5.72 9.73 -10.07
N PRO A 347 -6.45 10.82 -10.38
CA PRO A 347 -7.89 10.75 -10.68
C PRO A 347 -8.20 9.96 -11.96
N ARG A 348 -7.22 9.71 -12.84
CA ARG A 348 -7.38 8.87 -14.04
C ARG A 348 -7.16 7.39 -13.77
N ARG A 349 -6.58 7.04 -12.63
CA ARG A 349 -6.21 5.66 -12.28
C ARG A 349 -6.95 5.15 -11.04
N THR A 350 -7.91 5.91 -10.52
CA THR A 350 -8.81 5.49 -9.43
C THR A 350 -10.28 5.75 -9.79
N GLY A 351 -11.19 5.06 -9.11
CA GLY A 351 -12.64 5.28 -9.25
C GLY A 351 -13.21 4.92 -10.62
N ILE A 352 -12.53 4.04 -11.36
CA ILE A 352 -12.99 3.49 -12.65
C ILE A 352 -12.99 1.95 -12.60
N PRO A 353 -13.85 1.27 -13.39
CA PRO A 353 -13.95 -0.18 -13.37
C PRO A 353 -12.59 -0.88 -13.54
N GLY A 354 -12.32 -1.87 -12.69
CA GLY A 354 -11.05 -2.62 -12.68
C GLY A 354 -9.87 -1.88 -12.02
N ARG A 355 -10.01 -0.61 -11.66
CA ARG A 355 -8.99 0.14 -10.91
C ARG A 355 -9.38 0.27 -9.43
N PRO A 356 -8.43 0.65 -8.55
CA PRO A 356 -8.76 0.91 -7.16
C PRO A 356 -9.86 1.97 -7.04
N PRO A 357 -10.69 1.92 -5.98
CA PRO A 357 -11.61 3.01 -5.69
C PRO A 357 -10.86 4.33 -5.50
N THR A 358 -11.54 5.45 -5.72
CA THR A 358 -11.01 6.75 -5.28
C THR A 358 -10.96 6.74 -3.75
N PRO A 359 -9.79 7.00 -3.14
CA PRO A 359 -9.65 6.94 -1.68
C PRO A 359 -10.29 8.16 -1.00
N GLY A 360 -10.56 8.04 0.30
CA GLY A 360 -11.23 9.06 1.11
C GLY A 360 -12.75 8.90 1.22
N GLU A 361 -13.39 9.80 1.97
CA GLU A 361 -14.83 9.80 2.28
C GLU A 361 -15.67 10.64 1.27
N GLY A 362 -15.10 10.91 0.09
CA GLY A 362 -15.74 11.68 -0.98
C GLY A 362 -15.64 13.20 -0.80
N THR A 363 -16.48 13.92 -1.54
CA THR A 363 -16.47 15.38 -1.65
C THR A 363 -17.39 16.05 -0.61
N TYR A 364 -18.43 15.35 -0.21
CA TYR A 364 -19.46 15.90 0.68
C TYR A 364 -18.92 16.03 2.11
N PRO A 365 -18.84 17.24 2.70
CA PRO A 365 -18.23 17.43 4.02
C PRO A 365 -19.16 16.94 5.13
N ASN A 366 -18.92 15.73 5.64
CA ASN A 366 -19.77 15.06 6.62
C ASN A 366 -19.11 14.97 8.01
N GLY A 367 -18.93 16.12 8.65
CA GLY A 367 -18.39 16.20 10.02
C GLY A 367 -17.02 16.86 10.10
N ASP A 368 -16.21 16.71 9.04
CA ASP A 368 -14.87 17.30 8.94
C ASP A 368 -14.65 18.08 7.63
N TYR A 369 -13.54 18.82 7.55
CA TYR A 369 -13.16 19.54 6.34
C TYR A 369 -12.54 18.58 5.35
N TYR A 370 -13.22 18.37 4.23
CA TYR A 370 -12.72 17.55 3.13
C TYR A 370 -12.25 18.42 1.96
N LEU A 371 -11.05 18.13 1.47
CA LEU A 371 -10.45 18.87 0.38
C LEU A 371 -10.02 17.90 -0.72
N HIS A 372 -10.28 18.28 -1.96
CA HIS A 372 -9.51 17.80 -3.11
C HIS A 372 -8.55 18.91 -3.50
N LEU A 373 -7.25 18.64 -3.61
CA LEU A 373 -6.25 19.69 -3.80
C LEU A 373 -5.06 19.19 -4.62
N THR A 374 -4.65 19.92 -5.65
CA THR A 374 -3.38 19.63 -6.33
C THR A 374 -2.20 20.03 -5.45
N GLU A 375 -1.02 19.41 -5.65
CA GLU A 375 0.16 19.70 -4.80
C GLU A 375 0.53 21.19 -4.79
N ASP A 376 0.37 21.86 -5.92
CA ASP A 376 0.64 23.30 -6.09
C ASP A 376 -0.52 24.20 -5.62
N MET A 377 -1.63 23.62 -5.19
CA MET A 377 -2.85 24.30 -4.71
C MET A 377 -3.53 25.20 -5.74
N ARG A 378 -3.28 24.99 -7.04
CA ARG A 378 -3.88 25.82 -8.10
C ARG A 378 -5.37 25.55 -8.32
N LEU A 379 -5.84 24.33 -7.98
CA LEU A 379 -7.24 23.92 -8.13
C LEU A 379 -7.63 22.96 -7.03
N GLY A 380 -8.93 22.91 -6.75
CA GLY A 380 -9.45 22.02 -5.74
C GLY A 380 -10.87 22.30 -5.29
N THR A 381 -11.26 21.58 -4.24
CA THR A 381 -12.50 21.77 -3.49
C THR A 381 -12.19 22.02 -2.02
N PHE A 382 -13.05 22.76 -1.34
CA PHE A 382 -13.04 22.92 0.11
C PHE A 382 -14.46 22.70 0.63
N GLY A 383 -14.68 21.55 1.25
CA GLY A 383 -15.93 21.19 1.92
C GLY A 383 -15.91 21.67 3.37
N HIS A 384 -16.92 22.46 3.76
CA HIS A 384 -17.07 22.96 5.11
C HIS A 384 -18.25 22.25 5.81
N PRO A 385 -18.02 21.45 6.86
CA PRO A 385 -19.07 20.61 7.43
C PRO A 385 -20.11 21.42 8.22
N TRP A 386 -19.67 22.48 8.93
CA TRP A 386 -20.57 23.31 9.74
C TRP A 386 -21.28 24.42 8.97
N GLU A 387 -20.63 25.06 7.98
CA GLU A 387 -21.32 25.96 7.06
C GLU A 387 -22.18 25.17 6.06
N GLN A 388 -21.93 23.87 5.91
CA GLN A 388 -22.55 22.97 4.95
C GLN A 388 -22.39 23.53 3.52
N THR A 389 -21.15 23.85 3.16
CA THR A 389 -20.80 24.45 1.88
C THR A 389 -19.72 23.67 1.17
N LEU A 390 -19.70 23.78 -0.15
CA LEU A 390 -18.64 23.27 -1.01
C LEU A 390 -18.13 24.44 -1.86
N CYS A 391 -16.89 24.87 -1.62
CA CYS A 391 -16.17 25.80 -2.47
C CYS A 391 -15.41 25.01 -3.53
N VAL A 392 -15.48 25.43 -4.80
CA VAL A 392 -14.69 24.89 -5.90
C VAL A 392 -13.92 26.02 -6.56
N PHE A 393 -12.64 25.80 -6.87
CA PHE A 393 -11.76 26.87 -7.35
C PHE A 393 -10.75 26.44 -8.40
N GLY A 394 -10.16 27.45 -9.05
CA GLY A 394 -9.18 27.29 -10.12
C GLY A 394 -9.81 26.71 -11.39
N PRO A 395 -9.00 26.11 -12.28
CA PRO A 395 -9.51 25.44 -13.50
C PRO A 395 -10.63 24.43 -13.27
N LEU A 396 -10.68 23.77 -12.10
CA LEU A 396 -11.73 22.82 -11.76
C LEU A 396 -13.12 23.46 -11.80
N LEU A 397 -13.25 24.71 -11.35
CA LEU A 397 -14.53 25.42 -11.35
C LEU A 397 -15.15 25.42 -12.73
N ALA A 398 -14.41 25.82 -13.76
CA ALA A 398 -14.92 25.91 -15.13
C ALA A 398 -15.39 24.54 -15.67
N ALA A 399 -14.81 23.43 -15.18
CA ALA A 399 -15.17 22.08 -15.61
C ALA A 399 -16.46 21.56 -14.94
N VAL A 400 -16.81 22.03 -13.74
CA VAL A 400 -17.91 21.44 -12.94
C VAL A 400 -19.05 22.41 -12.63
N GLU A 401 -18.85 23.72 -12.83
CA GLU A 401 -19.78 24.76 -12.37
C GLU A 401 -21.23 24.54 -12.83
N ALA A 402 -21.43 24.20 -14.12
CA ALA A 402 -22.75 24.00 -14.68
C ALA A 402 -23.49 22.82 -14.03
N GLU A 403 -22.79 21.69 -13.87
CA GLU A 403 -23.36 20.46 -13.27
C GLU A 403 -23.58 20.62 -11.76
N LEU A 404 -22.67 21.31 -11.07
CA LEU A 404 -22.85 21.64 -9.65
C LEU A 404 -24.00 22.60 -9.45
N THR A 405 -24.19 23.58 -10.32
CA THR A 405 -25.32 24.51 -10.24
C THR A 405 -26.64 23.79 -10.53
N GLU A 406 -26.63 22.83 -11.47
CA GLU A 406 -27.77 21.96 -11.70
C GLU A 406 -28.09 21.10 -10.47
N LEU A 407 -27.09 20.55 -9.78
CA LEU A 407 -27.28 19.66 -8.63
C LEU A 407 -27.64 20.42 -7.34
N LEU A 408 -26.88 21.47 -7.01
CA LEU A 408 -26.88 22.19 -5.73
C LEU A 408 -27.71 23.48 -5.76
N GLY A 409 -28.01 24.02 -6.95
CA GLY A 409 -28.63 25.33 -7.13
C GLY A 409 -27.61 26.45 -7.33
N GLU A 410 -28.04 27.70 -7.19
CA GLU A 410 -27.15 28.85 -7.40
C GLU A 410 -26.06 28.96 -6.33
N PRO A 411 -24.83 29.40 -6.69
CA PRO A 411 -23.77 29.67 -5.73
C PRO A 411 -24.17 30.75 -4.71
N LEU A 412 -23.76 30.57 -3.46
CA LEU A 412 -23.89 31.56 -2.38
C LEU A 412 -22.87 32.67 -2.49
N ARG A 413 -21.67 32.30 -2.93
CA ARG A 413 -20.53 33.18 -3.08
C ARG A 413 -19.83 32.86 -4.38
N ARG A 414 -19.30 33.91 -5.00
CA ARG A 414 -18.55 33.84 -6.23
C ARG A 414 -17.44 34.86 -6.19
N ARG A 415 -16.26 34.47 -6.67
CA ARG A 415 -15.13 35.35 -6.94
C ARG A 415 -14.70 35.15 -8.38
N ASP A 416 -15.05 36.12 -9.21
CA ASP A 416 -14.60 36.20 -10.60
C ASP A 416 -13.19 36.79 -10.68
N GLY A 417 -12.43 36.36 -11.69
CA GLY A 417 -11.05 36.78 -11.98
C GLY A 417 -10.91 38.14 -12.61
#